data_AF-A0A379FLL3-F1
#
_entry.id   AF-A0A379FLL3-F1
#
_cell.length_a   1.000
_cell.length_b   1.000
_cell.length_c   1.000
_cell.angle_alpha   90.00
_cell.angle_beta   90.00
_cell.angle_gamma   90.00
#
_symmetry.space_group_name_H-M   'P 1'
#
loop_
_entity.id
_entity.type
_entity.pdbx_description
1 polymer ?
#
loop_
_entity_poly.entity_id
_entity_poly.type
_entity_poly.pdbx_seq_one_letter_code
_entity_poly.pdbx_strand_id
1 'polypeptide(L)'
;MRDIQLVLQKWGAWAYDGNSDVDYSSIAAGFKGLIPSTKKTRESCCDDDGIAVDAAVNRLKKNNSYLFQLVILYYVNNCTLRTLERKLGISHNEVAKRLQHAEGFVAGCLAIAEITLEMDREVRKECIYGVA
;
A
#
# COMPACT_ATOMS: atom_id res chain seq x y z
N MET A 1 -7.80 -12.03 11.23
CA MET A 1 -8.02 -11.24 10.00
C MET A 1 -6.80 -10.35 9.79
N ARG A 2 -6.27 -10.25 8.56
CA ARG A 2 -5.07 -9.45 8.25
C ARG A 2 -5.39 -7.96 8.33
N ASP A 3 -4.51 -7.15 8.91
CA ASP A 3 -4.64 -5.69 8.85
C ASP A 3 -4.12 -5.14 7.52
N ILE A 4 -5.03 -5.03 6.55
CA ILE A 4 -4.67 -4.59 5.19
C ILE A 4 -4.04 -3.20 5.17
N GLN A 5 -4.36 -2.32 6.13
CA GLN A 5 -3.78 -0.99 6.19
C GLN A 5 -2.29 -1.07 6.50
N LEU A 6 -1.90 -1.95 7.43
CA LEU A 6 -0.50 -2.16 7.77
C LEU A 6 0.26 -2.89 6.65
N VAL A 7 -0.39 -3.86 5.98
CA VAL A 7 0.19 -4.50 4.78
C VAL A 7 0.50 -3.45 3.71
N LEU A 8 -0.46 -2.57 3.40
CA LEU A 8 -0.29 -1.51 2.39
C LEU A 8 0.71 -0.44 2.84
N GLN A 9 0.87 -0.18 4.15
CA GLN A 9 1.92 0.70 4.66
C GLN A 9 3.32 0.13 4.44
N LYS A 10 3.54 -1.16 4.76
CA LYS A 10 4.82 -1.86 4.55
C LYS A 10 5.13 -2.01 3.06
N TRP A 11 4.14 -2.40 2.26
CA TRP A 11 4.25 -2.43 0.80
C TRP A 11 4.53 -1.05 0.21
N GLY A 12 3.86 0.00 0.68
CA GLY A 12 4.06 1.36 0.18
C GLY A 12 5.47 1.89 0.44
N ALA A 13 6.10 1.50 1.55
CA ALA A 13 7.52 1.78 1.82
C ALA A 13 8.45 1.00 0.87
N TRP A 14 8.15 -0.29 0.64
CA TRP A 14 8.88 -1.13 -0.31
C TRP A 14 8.78 -0.59 -1.75
N ALA A 15 7.59 -0.16 -2.18
CA ALA A 15 7.37 0.42 -3.50
C ALA A 15 8.05 1.79 -3.68
N TYR A 16 8.05 2.63 -2.64
CA TYR A 16 8.72 3.94 -2.66
C TYR A 16 10.24 3.82 -2.82
N ASP A 17 10.86 2.78 -2.25
CA ASP A 17 12.29 2.48 -2.39
C ASP A 17 12.68 2.06 -3.84
N GLY A 18 11.73 2.06 -4.78
CA GLY A 18 11.96 1.76 -6.19
C GLY A 18 12.14 0.27 -6.45
N ASN A 19 11.58 -0.60 -5.60
CA ASN A 19 11.57 -2.05 -5.79
C ASN A 19 10.35 -2.54 -6.58
N SER A 20 9.34 -1.69 -6.77
CA SER A 20 8.27 -1.95 -7.74
C SER A 20 8.76 -1.60 -9.15
N ASP A 21 8.41 -2.44 -10.12
CA ASP A 21 8.69 -2.27 -11.56
C ASP A 21 7.82 -1.16 -12.18
N VAL A 22 6.93 -0.56 -11.37
CA VAL A 22 6.13 0.60 -11.72
C VAL A 22 6.82 1.84 -11.17
N ASP A 23 6.97 2.84 -12.04
CA ASP A 23 7.82 4.05 -11.93
C ASP A 23 7.39 5.02 -10.80
N TYR A 24 7.33 4.54 -9.55
CA TYR A 24 6.95 5.33 -8.38
C TYR A 24 8.15 5.96 -7.67
N SER A 25 9.37 5.58 -8.07
CA SER A 25 10.60 6.08 -7.46
C SER A 25 10.75 7.58 -7.72
N SER A 26 10.92 8.37 -6.66
CA SER A 26 11.35 9.77 -6.79
C SER A 26 12.81 9.90 -7.23
N ILE A 27 13.55 8.79 -7.26
CA ILE A 27 14.95 8.71 -7.71
C ILE A 27 14.96 8.19 -9.14
N ALA A 28 15.53 8.97 -10.05
CA ALA A 28 15.75 8.55 -11.43
C ALA A 28 16.58 7.26 -11.47
N ALA A 29 16.23 6.31 -12.34
CA ALA A 29 16.85 4.98 -12.40
C ALA A 29 18.39 5.00 -12.45
N GLY A 30 19.00 6.00 -13.10
CA GLY A 30 20.46 6.17 -13.19
C GLY A 30 21.16 6.65 -11.91
N PHE A 31 20.42 7.06 -10.88
CA PHE A 31 20.96 7.52 -9.59
C PHE A 31 20.71 6.54 -8.44
N LYS A 32 20.04 5.40 -8.70
CA LYS A 32 19.81 4.36 -7.69
C LYS A 32 21.16 3.79 -7.23
N GLY A 33 21.49 3.93 -5.94
CA GLY A 33 22.75 3.47 -5.35
C GLY A 33 23.89 4.50 -5.29
N LEU A 34 23.74 5.66 -5.96
CA LEU A 34 24.71 6.77 -5.89
C LEU A 34 24.38 7.79 -4.79
N ILE A 35 23.10 7.88 -4.40
CA ILE A 35 22.64 8.73 -3.31
C ILE A 35 22.76 7.93 -2.00
N PRO A 36 23.45 8.44 -0.96
CA PRO A 36 23.52 7.77 0.34
C PRO A 36 22.11 7.45 0.81
N SER A 37 21.86 6.19 1.18
CA SER A 37 20.55 5.74 1.64
C SER A 37 20.10 6.66 2.77
N THR A 38 19.07 7.47 2.51
CA THR A 38 18.44 8.25 3.58
C THR A 38 17.89 7.23 4.56
N LYS A 39 18.05 7.46 5.88
CA LYS A 39 17.53 6.52 6.89
C LYS A 39 16.09 6.15 6.55
N LYS A 40 15.83 4.87 6.30
CA LYS A 40 14.48 4.38 6.02
C LYS A 40 13.60 4.74 7.21
N THR A 41 12.68 5.68 7.02
CA THR A 41 11.78 6.15 8.09
C THR A 41 10.59 5.21 8.27
N ARG A 42 10.36 4.30 7.32
CA ARG A 42 9.23 3.37 7.28
C ARG A 42 9.75 1.94 7.15
N GLU A 43 9.12 1.01 7.85
CA GLU A 43 9.39 -0.42 7.70
C GLU A 43 8.89 -0.91 6.34
N SER A 44 9.78 -1.48 5.53
CA SER A 44 9.44 -2.13 4.26
C SER A 44 9.15 -3.62 4.48
N CYS A 45 8.32 -4.21 3.63
CA CYS A 45 8.17 -5.67 3.54
C CYS A 45 9.35 -6.33 2.80
N CYS A 46 9.39 -7.67 2.79
CA CYS A 46 10.29 -8.44 1.92
C CYS A 46 9.85 -8.35 0.45
N ASP A 47 10.73 -8.76 -0.47
CA ASP A 47 10.48 -8.65 -1.91
C ASP A 47 9.32 -9.54 -2.38
N ASP A 48 9.21 -10.77 -1.87
CA ASP A 48 8.13 -11.71 -2.23
C ASP A 48 6.75 -11.16 -1.83
N ASP A 49 6.64 -10.67 -0.60
CA ASP A 49 5.44 -9.99 -0.11
C ASP A 49 5.14 -8.72 -0.93
N GLY A 50 6.19 -7.97 -1.25
CA GLY A 50 6.11 -6.75 -2.06
C GLY A 50 5.52 -7.03 -3.44
N ILE A 51 6.03 -8.04 -4.14
CA ILE A 51 5.58 -8.49 -5.46
C ILE A 51 4.14 -9.02 -5.39
N ALA A 52 3.79 -9.78 -4.36
CA ALA A 52 2.44 -10.32 -4.19
C ALA A 52 1.39 -9.20 -4.03
N VAL A 53 1.68 -8.21 -3.19
CA VAL A 53 0.80 -7.05 -2.99
C VAL A 53 0.76 -6.17 -4.24
N ASP A 54 1.90 -5.95 -4.91
CA ASP A 54 1.98 -5.20 -6.16
C ASP A 54 1.11 -5.84 -7.26
N ALA A 55 1.12 -7.16 -7.37
CA ALA A 55 0.23 -7.88 -8.29
C ALA A 55 -1.26 -7.64 -7.99
N ALA A 56 -1.66 -7.60 -6.72
CA ALA A 56 -3.03 -7.28 -6.31
C ALA A 56 -3.39 -5.82 -6.61
N VAL A 57 -2.48 -4.88 -6.37
CA VAL A 57 -2.66 -3.45 -6.70
C VAL A 57 -2.73 -3.23 -8.22
N ASN A 58 -1.96 -3.98 -9.01
CA ASN A 58 -2.04 -3.96 -10.47
C ASN A 58 -3.39 -4.48 -10.99
N ARG A 59 -4.03 -5.43 -10.30
CA ARG A 59 -5.42 -5.81 -10.60
C ARG A 59 -6.39 -4.68 -10.29
N LEU A 60 -6.19 -3.94 -9.20
CA LEU A 60 -6.97 -2.74 -8.88
C LEU A 60 -6.83 -1.68 -9.98
N LYS A 61 -5.62 -1.47 -10.54
CA LYS A 61 -5.39 -0.53 -11.66
C LYS A 61 -6.25 -0.86 -12.88
N LYS A 62 -6.36 -2.14 -13.23
CA LYS A 62 -7.18 -2.60 -14.36
C LYS A 62 -8.68 -2.42 -14.12
N ASN A 63 -9.13 -2.59 -12.87
CA ASN A 63 -10.54 -2.45 -12.50
C ASN A 63 -10.95 -0.99 -12.32
N ASN A 64 -10.15 -0.20 -11.62
CA ASN A 64 -10.42 1.20 -11.31
C ASN A 64 -9.11 2.00 -11.12
N SER A 65 -8.70 2.68 -12.19
CA SER A 65 -7.50 3.52 -12.21
C SER A 65 -7.53 4.65 -11.18
N TYR A 66 -8.72 5.18 -10.86
CA TYR A 66 -8.88 6.25 -9.87
C TYR A 66 -8.56 5.75 -8.45
N LEU A 67 -9.10 4.59 -8.05
CA LEU A 67 -8.82 3.99 -6.74
C LEU A 67 -7.36 3.57 -6.63
N PHE A 68 -6.79 3.05 -7.70
CA PHE A 68 -5.36 2.77 -7.77
C PHE A 68 -4.54 4.03 -7.51
N GLN A 69 -4.81 5.13 -8.20
CA GLN A 69 -4.07 6.39 -7.98
C GLN A 69 -4.22 6.88 -6.53
N LEU A 70 -5.39 6.71 -5.92
CA LEU A 70 -5.61 7.07 -4.52
C LEU A 70 -4.73 6.24 -3.57
N VAL A 71 -4.62 4.93 -3.80
CA VAL A 71 -3.75 4.02 -3.04
C VAL A 71 -2.28 4.42 -3.19
N ILE A 72 -1.82 4.73 -4.41
CA ILE A 72 -0.44 5.16 -4.65
C ILE A 72 -0.14 6.47 -3.92
N LEU A 73 -1.02 7.46 -4.04
CA LEU A 73 -0.81 8.75 -3.38
C LEU A 73 -0.77 8.61 -1.85
N TYR A 74 -1.63 7.77 -1.28
CA TYR A 74 -1.70 7.58 0.16
C TYR A 74 -0.56 6.72 0.70
N TYR A 75 -0.36 5.52 0.16
CA TYR A 75 0.56 4.53 0.72
C TYR A 75 1.99 4.66 0.20
N VAL A 76 2.19 5.01 -1.07
CA VAL A 76 3.54 5.15 -1.66
C VAL A 76 4.08 6.55 -1.41
N ASN A 77 3.32 7.58 -1.80
CA ASN A 77 3.75 8.98 -1.66
C ASN A 77 3.51 9.57 -0.26
N ASN A 78 2.99 8.78 0.67
CA ASN A 78 2.74 9.16 2.06
C ASN A 78 1.88 10.44 2.21
N CYS A 79 0.92 10.67 1.28
CA CYS A 79 0.03 11.82 1.37
C CYS A 79 -0.99 11.62 2.49
N THR A 80 -1.20 12.65 3.31
CA THR A 80 -2.27 12.64 4.32
C THR A 80 -3.65 12.76 3.68
N LEU A 81 -4.70 12.27 4.35
CA LEU A 81 -6.10 12.43 3.91
C LEU A 81 -6.44 13.89 3.61
N ARG A 82 -6.01 14.81 4.48
CA ARG A 82 -6.16 16.27 4.29
C ARG A 82 -5.50 16.80 3.01
N THR A 83 -4.38 16.20 2.60
CA THR A 83 -3.70 16.55 1.35
C THR A 83 -4.47 16.02 0.15
N LEU A 84 -5.02 14.81 0.26
CA LEU A 84 -5.86 14.21 -0.77
C LEU A 84 -7.16 14.97 -0.96
N GLU A 85 -7.83 15.39 0.12
CA GLU A 85 -9.03 16.23 0.06
C GLU A 85 -8.81 17.51 -0.74
N ARG A 86 -7.72 18.24 -0.45
CA ARG A 86 -7.38 19.47 -1.15
C ARG A 86 -7.03 19.22 -2.62
N LYS A 87 -6.30 18.14 -2.91
CA LYS A 87 -5.90 17.79 -4.28
C LYS A 87 -7.08 17.33 -5.14
N LEU A 88 -8.01 16.58 -4.55
CA LEU A 88 -9.13 15.96 -5.25
C LEU A 88 -10.41 16.80 -5.20
N GLY A 89 -10.48 17.81 -4.33
CA GLY A 89 -11.66 18.65 -4.14
C GLY A 89 -12.87 17.91 -3.55
N ILE A 90 -12.64 16.80 -2.83
CA ILE A 90 -13.68 15.97 -2.22
C ILE A 90 -13.58 15.97 -0.68
N SER A 91 -14.66 15.62 0.00
CA SER A 91 -14.72 15.62 1.46
C SER A 91 -13.84 14.52 2.09
N HIS A 92 -13.35 14.75 3.31
CA HIS A 92 -12.56 13.78 4.08
C HIS A 92 -13.22 12.39 4.11
N ASN A 93 -14.52 12.36 4.38
CA ASN A 93 -15.29 11.12 4.46
C ASN A 93 -15.35 10.39 3.13
N GLU A 94 -15.43 11.12 2.02
CA GLU A 94 -15.46 10.52 0.70
C GLU A 94 -14.10 9.93 0.32
N VAL A 95 -12.99 10.63 0.64
CA VAL A 95 -11.63 10.07 0.48
C VAL A 95 -11.48 8.78 1.29
N ALA A 96 -11.89 8.80 2.57
CA ALA A 96 -11.79 7.64 3.46
C ALA A 96 -12.61 6.45 2.95
N LYS A 97 -13.85 6.67 2.49
CA LYS A 97 -14.71 5.62 1.91
C LYS A 97 -14.08 4.98 0.67
N ARG A 98 -13.53 5.81 -0.23
CA ARG A 98 -12.88 5.32 -1.45
C ARG A 98 -11.60 4.57 -1.14
N LEU A 99 -10.82 5.04 -0.18
CA LEU A 99 -9.62 4.35 0.28
C LEU A 99 -9.97 2.99 0.91
N GLN A 100 -10.99 2.94 1.78
CA GLN A 100 -11.51 1.70 2.35
C GLN A 100 -12.00 0.72 1.28
N HIS A 101 -12.65 1.21 0.22
CA HIS A 101 -13.05 0.38 -0.91
C HIS A 101 -11.84 -0.22 -1.64
N ALA A 102 -10.80 0.58 -1.88
CA ALA A 102 -9.57 0.13 -2.50
C ALA A 102 -8.84 -0.92 -1.63
N GLU A 103 -8.74 -0.67 -0.32
CA GLU A 103 -8.21 -1.60 0.67
C GLU A 103 -8.97 -2.94 0.67
N GLY A 104 -10.30 -2.88 0.67
CA GLY A 104 -11.15 -4.06 0.60
C GLY A 104 -10.93 -4.88 -0.67
N PHE A 105 -10.74 -4.22 -1.82
CA PHE A 105 -10.44 -4.89 -3.08
C PHE A 105 -9.09 -5.62 -3.03
N VAL A 106 -8.04 -4.97 -2.52
CA VAL A 106 -6.70 -5.59 -2.38
C VAL A 106 -6.76 -6.77 -1.41
N ALA A 107 -7.42 -6.61 -0.27
CA ALA A 107 -7.62 -7.70 0.70
C ALA A 107 -8.38 -8.89 0.07
N GLY A 108 -9.41 -8.62 -0.73
CA GLY A 108 -10.15 -9.62 -1.48
C GLY A 108 -9.29 -10.34 -2.51
N CYS A 109 -8.46 -9.61 -3.26
CA CYS A 109 -7.52 -10.21 -4.22
C CYS A 109 -6.52 -11.15 -3.55
N LEU A 110 -5.97 -10.75 -2.40
CA LEU A 110 -5.04 -11.58 -1.62
C LEU A 110 -5.73 -12.79 -0.99
N ALA A 111 -7.01 -12.67 -0.61
CA ALA A 111 -7.79 -13.78 -0.10
C ALA A 111 -8.12 -14.81 -1.20
N ILE A 112 -8.58 -14.36 -2.37
CA ILE A 112 -8.91 -15.23 -3.50
C ILE A 112 -7.67 -15.94 -4.06
N ALA A 113 -6.52 -15.28 -4.05
CA ALA A 113 -5.27 -15.86 -4.51
C ALA A 113 -4.63 -16.83 -3.49
N GLU A 114 -5.23 -17.00 -2.30
CA GLU A 114 -4.72 -17.84 -1.20
C GLU A 114 -3.26 -17.53 -0.82
N ILE A 115 -2.83 -16.29 -1.02
CA ILE A 115 -1.46 -15.87 -0.74
C ILE A 115 -1.31 -15.64 0.77
N THR A 116 -0.40 -16.41 1.38
CA THR A 116 0.12 -16.17 2.73
C THR A 116 1.32 -15.24 2.65
N LEU A 117 1.23 -14.07 3.27
CA LEU A 117 2.34 -13.12 3.33
C LEU A 117 3.21 -13.46 4.54
N GLU A 118 4.53 -13.27 4.44
CA GLU A 118 5.43 -13.49 5.58
C GLU A 118 5.11 -12.52 6.73
N MET A 119 4.75 -11.27 6.38
CA MET A 119 4.32 -10.27 7.35
C MET A 119 2.99 -10.59 8.05
N ASP A 120 2.25 -11.63 7.64
CA ASP A 120 0.98 -12.03 8.27
C ASP A 120 1.14 -12.40 9.76
N ARG A 121 2.36 -12.64 10.24
CA ARG A 121 2.66 -12.85 11.66
C ARG A 121 2.59 -11.56 12.47
N GLU A 122 3.01 -10.45 11.88
CA GLU A 122 3.06 -9.11 12.49
C GLU A 122 1.75 -8.34 12.29
N VAL A 123 1.03 -8.66 11.20
CA VAL A 123 -0.11 -7.90 10.72
C VAL A 123 -1.46 -8.53 11.12
N ARG A 124 -1.47 -9.37 12.16
CA ARG A 124 -2.72 -9.93 12.69
C ARG A 124 -3.49 -8.85 13.45
N LYS A 125 -4.73 -8.58 13.05
CA LYS A 125 -5.67 -7.88 13.93
C LYS A 125 -5.94 -8.79 15.12
N GLU A 126 -5.48 -8.40 16.30
CA GLU A 126 -5.91 -9.00 17.55
C GLU A 126 -7.42 -8.80 17.69
N CYS A 127 -8.17 -9.89 17.83
CA CYS A 127 -9.57 -9.82 18.20
C CYS A 127 -9.61 -9.45 19.68
N ILE A 128 -9.67 -8.16 19.98
CA ILE A 128 -9.75 -7.64 21.36
C ILE A 128 -11.07 -8.05 22.06
N TYR A 129 -12.01 -8.65 21.33
CA TYR A 129 -13.22 -9.28 21.87
C TYR A 129 -13.14 -10.80 21.77
N GLY A 130 -12.17 -11.40 22.45
CA GLY A 130 -12.26 -12.81 22.84
C GLY A 130 -13.34 -12.94 23.92
N VAL A 131 -14.59 -13.18 23.53
CA VAL A 131 -15.62 -13.59 24.49
C VAL A 131 -15.26 -15.02 24.93
N ALA A 132 -15.00 -15.13 26.24
CA ALA A 132 -14.73 -16.37 26.96
C ALA A 132 -15.94 -17.31 26.96
#